data_AF-A0A1D6Y3Q5-F1
#
_entry.id   AF-A0A1D6Y3Q5-F1
#
_cell.length_a   1.000
_cell.length_b   1.000
_cell.length_c   1.000
_cell.angle_alpha   90.00
_cell.angle_beta   90.00
_cell.angle_gamma   90.00
#
_symmetry.space_group_name_H-M   'P 1'
#
loop_
_entity.id
_entity.type
_entity.pdbx_description
1 polymer ?
#
loop_
_entity_poly.entity_id
_entity_poly.type
_entity_poly.pdbx_seq_one_letter_code
_entity_poly.pdbx_strand_id
1 'polypeptide(L)'
;YIAYVAYPLDLFEEGSVTNLFTSIVGNVFGFKALRALRLEDLRIPPAYSKTFQGPPHGIQVERDKLNKYGRPLLGCTIKPKLGLSAKNYGRAVYECLRGGLDFTKDDENVNSQPFMRWRDRFLFVAEAIYKSQAETGEIKGHYLNATAGTCEEMMKRAEYAKELGVPIIMHDYLTGGFTANTSLAYYCRDNGLLLHIHRAMHA
;
A
#
# COMPACT_ATOMS: atom_id res chain seq x y z
N TYR A 1 -16.23 -28.00 13.72
CA TYR A 1 -15.43 -27.92 14.95
C TYR A 1 -14.63 -26.64 14.91
N ILE A 2 -14.34 -26.05 16.07
CA ILE A 2 -13.31 -25.03 16.21
C ILE A 2 -12.14 -25.68 16.94
N ALA A 3 -10.96 -25.65 16.33
CA ALA A 3 -9.74 -26.19 16.92
C ALA A 3 -8.85 -25.01 17.34
N TYR A 4 -8.45 -24.99 18.60
CA TYR A 4 -7.50 -24.02 19.13
C TYR A 4 -6.12 -24.68 19.18
N VAL A 5 -5.15 -24.09 18.50
CA VAL A 5 -3.78 -24.61 18.40
C VAL A 5 -2.81 -23.58 18.95
N ALA A 6 -1.86 -24.01 19.77
CA ALA A 6 -0.80 -23.16 20.33
C ALA A 6 0.55 -23.56 19.74
N TYR A 7 1.29 -22.57 19.26
CA TYR A 7 2.65 -22.71 18.72
C TYR A 7 3.64 -22.03 19.66
N PRO A 8 4.73 -22.69 20.09
CA PRO A 8 5.83 -22.05 20.79
C PRO A 8 6.40 -20.87 20.00
N LEU A 9 6.84 -19.81 20.70
CA LEU A 9 7.34 -18.59 20.08
C LEU A 9 8.56 -18.86 19.16
N ASP A 10 9.45 -19.75 19.58
CA ASP A 10 10.71 -20.10 18.91
C ASP A 10 10.53 -20.74 17.52
N LEU A 11 9.29 -21.05 17.12
CA LEU A 11 8.99 -21.58 15.79
C LEU A 11 8.95 -20.50 14.69
N PHE A 12 8.99 -19.22 15.06
CA PHE A 12 8.74 -18.12 14.14
C PHE A 12 9.96 -17.21 14.01
N GLU A 13 10.37 -16.97 12.77
CA GLU A 13 11.40 -15.98 12.45
C GLU A 13 10.94 -14.56 12.80
N GLU A 14 11.74 -13.83 13.55
CA GLU A 14 11.46 -12.47 13.97
C GLU A 14 11.19 -11.54 12.77
N GLY A 15 10.05 -10.85 12.79
CA GLY A 15 9.74 -9.82 11.80
C GLY A 15 9.27 -10.36 10.44
N SER A 16 8.98 -11.66 10.34
CA SER A 16 8.62 -12.33 9.09
C SER A 16 7.17 -12.83 9.08
N VAL A 17 6.26 -12.06 8.47
CA VAL A 17 4.87 -12.54 8.21
C VAL A 17 4.90 -13.72 7.25
N THR A 18 5.85 -13.72 6.30
CA THR A 18 6.07 -14.81 5.36
C THR A 18 6.35 -16.12 6.09
N ASN A 19 7.25 -16.13 7.07
CA ASN A 19 7.55 -17.32 7.88
C ASN A 19 6.34 -17.76 8.73
N LEU A 20 5.66 -16.81 9.40
CA LEU A 20 4.43 -17.09 10.16
C LEU A 20 3.39 -17.84 9.31
N PHE A 21 3.11 -17.35 8.10
CA PHE A 21 2.13 -17.97 7.21
C PHE A 21 2.62 -19.30 6.63
N THR A 22 3.91 -19.40 6.34
CA THR A 22 4.51 -20.68 5.90
C THR A 22 4.28 -21.77 6.94
N SER A 23 4.45 -21.45 8.23
CA SER A 23 4.24 -22.38 9.34
C SER A 23 2.78 -22.72 9.60
N ILE A 24 1.87 -21.74 9.56
CA ILE A 24 0.48 -21.94 9.98
C ILE A 24 -0.43 -22.41 8.83
N VAL A 25 -0.27 -21.86 7.63
CA VAL A 25 -1.18 -22.10 6.50
C VAL A 25 -0.51 -22.77 5.29
N GLY A 26 0.78 -23.10 5.38
CA GLY A 26 1.55 -23.62 4.24
C GLY A 26 1.02 -24.94 3.68
N ASN A 27 0.82 -25.95 4.54
CA ASN A 27 0.51 -27.32 4.10
C ASN A 27 -0.83 -27.88 4.62
N VAL A 28 -1.28 -27.44 5.80
CA VAL A 28 -2.37 -28.11 6.54
C VAL A 28 -3.73 -28.06 5.81
N PHE A 29 -3.93 -27.09 4.92
CA PHE A 29 -5.17 -26.96 4.14
C PHE A 29 -5.30 -28.03 3.05
N GLY A 30 -4.20 -28.68 2.65
CA GLY A 30 -4.19 -29.74 1.64
C GLY A 30 -4.26 -31.16 2.23
N PHE A 31 -4.46 -31.30 3.54
CA PHE A 31 -4.49 -32.62 4.19
C PHE A 31 -5.71 -33.43 3.74
N LYS A 32 -5.48 -34.62 3.15
CA LYS A 32 -6.54 -35.53 2.66
C LYS A 32 -7.58 -35.93 3.72
N ALA A 33 -7.20 -35.90 4.99
CA ALA A 33 -8.07 -36.22 6.12
C ALA A 33 -9.07 -35.10 6.47
N LEU A 34 -8.85 -33.88 5.96
CA LEU A 34 -9.71 -32.73 6.22
C LEU A 34 -10.59 -32.46 4.99
N ARG A 35 -11.91 -32.32 5.20
CA ARG A 35 -12.84 -31.95 4.12
C ARG A 35 -12.71 -30.48 3.72
N ALA A 36 -12.46 -29.62 4.70
CA ALA A 36 -12.25 -28.19 4.55
C ALA A 36 -11.54 -27.68 5.81
N LEU A 37 -10.80 -26.59 5.66
CA LEU A 37 -10.15 -25.87 6.76
C LEU A 37 -10.24 -24.37 6.48
N ARG A 38 -10.44 -23.58 7.55
CA ARG A 38 -10.37 -22.12 7.51
C ARG A 38 -9.65 -21.64 8.77
N LEU A 39 -8.66 -20.79 8.59
CA LEU A 39 -8.04 -20.06 9.69
C LEU A 39 -8.93 -18.86 10.01
N GLU A 40 -9.54 -18.85 11.18
CA GLU A 40 -10.47 -17.78 11.58
C GLU A 40 -9.76 -16.63 12.30
N ASP A 41 -8.76 -16.91 13.15
CA ASP A 41 -8.08 -15.89 13.94
C ASP A 41 -6.65 -16.31 14.34
N LEU A 42 -5.81 -15.33 14.67
CA LEU A 42 -4.46 -15.49 15.18
C LEU A 42 -4.20 -14.56 16.37
N ARG A 43 -3.94 -15.15 17.54
CA ARG A 43 -3.43 -14.39 18.69
C ARG A 43 -1.93 -14.18 18.55
N ILE A 44 -1.52 -12.99 18.12
CA ILE A 44 -0.11 -12.60 18.02
C ILE A 44 0.41 -12.10 19.38
N PRO A 45 1.38 -12.77 20.03
CA PRO A 45 1.88 -12.35 21.34
C PRO A 45 2.74 -11.08 21.24
N PRO A 46 2.75 -10.22 22.28
CA PRO A 46 3.55 -8.99 22.28
C PRO A 46 5.04 -9.21 22.04
N ALA A 47 5.60 -10.33 22.48
CA ALA A 47 7.00 -10.68 22.25
C ALA A 47 7.32 -10.83 20.74
N TYR A 48 6.41 -11.43 19.96
CA TYR A 48 6.56 -11.55 18.51
C TYR A 48 6.21 -10.24 17.81
N SER A 49 5.11 -9.57 18.17
CA SER A 49 4.71 -8.33 17.48
C SER A 49 5.75 -7.21 17.60
N LYS A 50 6.53 -7.18 18.69
CA LYS A 50 7.62 -6.21 18.90
C LYS A 50 8.82 -6.40 17.98
N THR A 51 8.92 -7.53 17.28
CA THR A 51 9.99 -7.75 16.30
C THR A 51 9.68 -7.14 14.93
N PHE A 52 8.49 -6.56 14.77
CA PHE A 52 8.05 -5.91 13.54
C PHE A 52 8.09 -4.39 13.71
N GLN A 53 8.44 -3.67 12.65
CA GLN A 53 8.27 -2.21 12.63
C GLN A 53 6.79 -1.80 12.73
N GLY A 54 5.89 -2.56 12.09
CA GLY A 54 4.50 -2.16 11.91
C GLY A 54 4.32 -1.05 10.85
N PRO A 55 3.25 -0.25 10.94
CA PRO A 55 2.95 0.81 9.97
C PRO A 55 4.09 1.83 9.84
N PRO A 56 4.45 2.31 8.63
CA PRO A 56 5.48 3.33 8.48
C PRO A 56 5.21 4.63 9.24
N HIS A 57 3.97 4.99 9.53
CA HIS A 57 3.66 6.21 10.29
C HIS A 57 2.51 5.97 11.28
N GLY A 58 1.41 5.40 10.80
CA GLY A 58 0.21 5.21 11.60
C GLY A 58 -0.68 6.45 11.64
N ILE A 59 -1.85 6.30 12.25
CA ILE A 59 -2.97 7.24 12.11
C ILE A 59 -2.63 8.64 12.60
N GLN A 60 -2.04 8.76 13.80
CA GLN A 60 -1.74 10.05 14.42
C GLN A 60 -0.70 10.82 13.59
N VAL A 61 0.42 10.16 13.26
CA VAL A 61 1.50 10.77 12.48
C VAL A 61 1.04 11.14 11.07
N GLU A 62 0.17 10.35 10.44
CA GLU A 62 -0.43 10.70 9.15
C GLU A 62 -1.26 11.99 9.24
N ARG A 63 -2.11 12.12 10.27
CA ARG A 63 -2.90 13.35 10.49
C ARG A 63 -2.03 14.56 10.73
N ASP A 64 -0.97 14.39 11.52
CA ASP A 64 -0.03 15.45 11.85
C ASP A 64 0.73 15.93 10.61
N LYS A 65 1.26 14.98 9.81
CA LYS A 65 1.97 15.28 8.56
C LYS A 65 1.10 15.98 7.52
N LEU A 66 -0.18 15.64 7.45
CA LEU A 66 -1.11 16.17 6.45
C LEU A 66 -1.87 17.41 6.95
N ASN A 67 -1.75 17.76 8.24
CA ASN A 67 -2.53 18.80 8.90
C ASN A 67 -4.06 18.59 8.73
N LYS A 68 -4.55 17.36 8.95
CA LYS A 68 -5.97 16.98 8.73
C LYS A 68 -6.60 16.34 9.97
N TYR A 69 -7.50 17.08 10.62
CA TYR A 69 -8.14 16.70 11.89
C TYR A 69 -9.65 16.84 11.85
N GLY A 70 -10.34 16.26 12.84
CA GLY A 70 -11.77 16.47 13.06
C GLY A 70 -12.70 15.83 12.03
N ARG A 71 -12.18 15.19 10.97
CA ARG A 71 -12.97 14.50 9.95
C ARG A 71 -12.27 13.27 9.36
N PRO A 72 -13.03 12.37 8.70
CA PRO A 72 -12.48 11.37 7.80
C PRO A 72 -11.75 12.01 6.61
N LEU A 73 -10.79 11.28 6.05
CA LEU A 73 -10.12 11.64 4.79
C LEU A 73 -10.96 11.16 3.60
N LEU A 74 -11.01 11.94 2.53
CA LEU A 74 -11.76 11.63 1.32
C LEU A 74 -10.81 11.28 0.18
N GLY A 75 -11.07 10.14 -0.46
CA GLY A 75 -10.25 9.58 -1.54
C GLY A 75 -11.08 9.16 -2.75
N CYS A 76 -10.48 9.17 -3.95
CA CYS A 76 -11.11 8.69 -5.18
C CYS A 76 -10.13 7.86 -6.04
N THR A 77 -10.58 6.69 -6.51
CA THR A 77 -9.85 5.94 -7.55
C THR A 77 -10.16 6.51 -8.91
N ILE A 78 -9.14 6.86 -9.70
CA ILE A 78 -9.36 7.38 -11.06
C ILE A 78 -9.96 6.30 -11.95
N LYS A 79 -10.90 6.71 -12.80
CA LYS A 79 -11.58 5.85 -13.77
C LYS A 79 -11.48 6.42 -15.20
N PRO A 80 -11.59 5.60 -16.25
CA PRO A 80 -11.71 4.14 -16.23
C PRO A 80 -10.47 3.46 -15.61
N LYS A 81 -10.63 2.22 -15.15
CA LYS A 81 -9.60 1.47 -14.45
C LYS A 81 -8.27 1.42 -15.22
N LEU A 82 -8.34 1.20 -16.53
CA LEU A 82 -7.21 1.20 -17.46
C LEU A 82 -7.59 1.97 -18.73
N GLY A 83 -6.59 2.39 -19.50
CA GLY A 83 -6.76 2.96 -20.84
C GLY A 83 -6.65 4.49 -20.94
N LEU A 84 -6.56 5.22 -19.83
CA LEU A 84 -6.19 6.64 -19.87
C LEU A 84 -4.68 6.80 -20.13
N SER A 85 -4.32 7.79 -20.95
CA SER A 85 -2.93 8.24 -21.06
C SER A 85 -2.48 8.95 -19.77
N ALA A 86 -1.18 8.98 -19.50
CA ALA A 86 -0.61 9.62 -18.30
C ALA A 86 -1.09 11.07 -18.11
N LYS A 87 -1.14 11.86 -19.19
CA LYS A 87 -1.60 13.25 -19.16
C LYS A 87 -3.10 13.37 -18.82
N ASN A 88 -3.95 12.53 -19.42
CA ASN A 88 -5.38 12.54 -19.11
C ASN A 88 -5.63 12.02 -17.68
N TYR A 89 -4.81 11.09 -17.20
CA TYR A 89 -4.83 10.62 -15.83
C TYR A 89 -4.52 11.77 -14.85
N GLY A 90 -3.43 12.52 -15.08
CA GLY A 90 -3.08 13.72 -14.30
C GLY A 90 -4.18 14.80 -14.35
N ARG A 91 -4.83 15.01 -15.51
CA ARG A 91 -5.98 15.93 -15.60
C ARG A 91 -7.13 15.50 -14.68
N ALA A 92 -7.50 14.23 -14.70
CA ALA A 92 -8.56 13.72 -13.83
C ALA A 92 -8.19 13.85 -12.35
N VAL A 93 -6.94 13.56 -12.00
CA VAL A 93 -6.41 13.75 -10.63
C VAL A 93 -6.58 15.21 -10.17
N TYR A 94 -6.16 16.16 -11.00
CA TYR A 94 -6.25 17.59 -10.67
C TYR A 94 -7.70 18.02 -10.39
N GLU A 95 -8.64 17.68 -11.28
CA GLU A 95 -10.05 18.06 -11.12
C GLU A 95 -10.66 17.48 -9.84
N CYS A 96 -10.34 16.22 -9.52
CA CYS A 96 -10.80 15.58 -8.29
C CYS A 96 -10.23 16.26 -7.03
N LEU A 97 -8.93 16.56 -7.00
CA LEU A 97 -8.26 17.12 -5.83
C LEU A 97 -8.67 18.58 -5.58
N ARG A 98 -8.75 19.40 -6.64
CA ARG A 98 -9.19 20.80 -6.51
C ARG A 98 -10.64 20.91 -6.05
N GLY A 99 -11.44 19.87 -6.30
CA GLY A 99 -12.86 19.77 -5.88
C GLY A 99 -13.07 19.49 -4.39
N GLY A 100 -11.99 19.32 -3.60
CA GLY A 100 -12.08 19.16 -2.14
C GLY A 100 -11.71 17.77 -1.62
N LEU A 101 -11.32 16.83 -2.49
CA LEU A 101 -10.76 15.56 -2.01
C LEU A 101 -9.38 15.76 -1.39
N ASP A 102 -9.04 14.92 -0.40
CA ASP A 102 -7.69 14.88 0.16
C ASP A 102 -6.76 14.08 -0.74
N PHE A 103 -7.32 13.00 -1.31
CA PHE A 103 -6.55 12.04 -2.09
C PHE A 103 -7.25 11.61 -3.38
N THR A 104 -6.43 11.21 -4.33
CA THR A 104 -6.82 10.32 -5.42
C THR A 104 -5.91 9.08 -5.40
N LYS A 105 -6.21 8.07 -6.21
CA LYS A 105 -5.35 6.87 -6.27
C LYS A 105 -5.31 6.20 -7.63
N ASP A 106 -4.17 5.59 -7.88
CA ASP A 106 -4.02 4.51 -8.85
C ASP A 106 -5.02 3.40 -8.53
N ASP A 107 -5.58 2.79 -9.57
CA ASP A 107 -6.31 1.53 -9.42
C ASP A 107 -5.27 0.41 -9.17
N GLU A 108 -5.62 -0.67 -8.47
CA GLU A 108 -4.64 -1.69 -8.07
C GLU A 108 -3.94 -2.35 -9.26
N ASN A 109 -4.59 -2.40 -10.41
CA ASN A 109 -4.01 -2.94 -11.64
C ASN A 109 -3.36 -1.87 -12.52
N VAL A 110 -3.26 -0.61 -12.08
CA VAL A 110 -2.46 0.43 -12.74
C VAL A 110 -1.03 0.32 -12.21
N ASN A 111 -0.13 -0.22 -13.03
CA ASN A 111 1.28 -0.37 -12.66
C ASN A 111 2.14 0.35 -13.73
N SER A 112 2.53 -0.33 -14.80
CA SER A 112 3.22 0.26 -15.95
C SER A 112 2.85 -0.46 -17.24
N GLN A 113 1.78 -0.01 -17.88
CA GLN A 113 1.21 -0.64 -19.07
C GLN A 113 1.59 0.12 -20.36
N PRO A 114 1.41 -0.49 -21.55
CA PRO A 114 1.72 0.18 -22.82
C PRO A 114 1.01 1.53 -23.02
N PHE A 115 -0.23 1.67 -22.55
CA PHE A 115 -1.00 2.92 -22.67
C PHE A 115 -0.57 4.01 -21.67
N MET A 116 0.14 3.65 -20.59
CA MET A 116 0.56 4.57 -19.53
C MET A 116 1.72 3.97 -18.74
N ARG A 117 2.95 4.40 -19.07
CA ARG A 117 4.14 4.03 -18.29
C ARG A 117 4.14 4.73 -16.94
N TRP A 118 4.64 4.03 -15.93
CA TRP A 118 4.59 4.51 -14.54
C TRP A 118 5.28 5.86 -14.35
N ARG A 119 6.44 6.07 -14.99
CA ARG A 119 7.22 7.29 -14.80
C ARG A 119 6.52 8.52 -15.35
N ASP A 120 5.88 8.40 -16.51
CA ASP A 120 5.08 9.47 -17.11
C ASP A 120 3.86 9.78 -16.23
N ARG A 121 3.19 8.75 -15.71
CA ARG A 121 2.06 8.92 -14.79
C ARG A 121 2.49 9.67 -13.53
N PHE A 122 3.58 9.24 -12.88
CA PHE A 122 4.10 9.86 -11.66
C PHE A 122 4.39 11.35 -11.90
N LEU A 123 4.98 11.69 -13.05
CA LEU A 123 5.28 13.07 -13.42
C LEU A 123 4.02 13.95 -13.54
N PHE A 124 3.04 13.54 -14.35
CA PHE A 124 1.81 14.33 -14.54
C PHE A 124 0.91 14.37 -13.30
N VAL A 125 0.95 13.31 -12.48
CA VAL A 125 0.23 13.28 -11.20
C VAL A 125 0.87 14.21 -10.19
N ALA A 126 2.20 14.27 -10.10
CA ALA A 126 2.88 15.23 -9.22
C ALA A 126 2.53 16.68 -9.60
N GLU A 127 2.53 17.02 -10.90
CA GLU A 127 2.05 18.32 -11.38
C GLU A 127 0.61 18.63 -10.90
N ALA A 128 -0.30 17.65 -11.03
CA ALA A 128 -1.69 17.78 -10.63
C ALA A 128 -1.87 17.96 -9.10
N ILE A 129 -1.09 17.23 -8.29
CA ILE A 129 -1.07 17.38 -6.83
C ILE A 129 -0.67 18.80 -6.47
N TYR A 130 0.48 19.27 -6.96
CA TYR A 130 1.00 20.58 -6.57
C TYR A 130 0.14 21.73 -7.07
N LYS A 131 -0.42 21.61 -8.28
CA LYS A 131 -1.36 22.60 -8.81
C LYS A 131 -2.62 22.71 -7.93
N SER A 132 -3.26 21.59 -7.62
CA SER A 132 -4.48 21.59 -6.79
C SER A 132 -4.21 22.01 -5.33
N GLN A 133 -3.06 21.65 -4.77
CA GLN A 133 -2.63 22.10 -3.44
C GLN A 133 -2.41 23.62 -3.41
N ALA A 134 -1.75 24.19 -4.41
CA ALA A 134 -1.54 25.63 -4.50
C ALA A 134 -2.87 26.41 -4.63
N GLU A 135 -3.83 25.88 -5.38
CA GLU A 135 -5.15 26.52 -5.57
C GLU A 135 -6.05 26.42 -4.33
N THR A 136 -6.00 25.32 -3.59
CA THR A 136 -6.91 25.07 -2.47
C THR A 136 -6.34 25.46 -1.10
N GLY A 137 -5.01 25.60 -0.99
CA GLY A 137 -4.33 25.85 0.28
C GLY A 137 -4.29 24.65 1.23
N GLU A 138 -4.76 23.47 0.81
CA GLU A 138 -4.75 22.25 1.59
C GLU A 138 -3.74 21.24 1.04
N ILE A 139 -3.10 20.47 1.94
CA ILE A 139 -2.24 19.36 1.52
C ILE A 139 -3.05 18.32 0.71
N LYS A 140 -2.55 17.96 -0.47
CA LYS A 140 -3.13 16.95 -1.37
C LYS A 140 -2.16 15.79 -1.59
N GLY A 141 -2.71 14.63 -1.97
CA GLY A 141 -1.89 13.50 -2.36
C GLY A 141 -2.54 12.63 -3.42
N HIS A 142 -1.73 11.77 -4.02
CA HIS A 142 -2.20 10.69 -4.87
C HIS A 142 -1.45 9.43 -4.52
N TYR A 143 -2.15 8.31 -4.32
CA TYR A 143 -1.50 7.05 -4.01
C TYR A 143 -0.86 6.48 -5.29
N LEU A 144 0.41 6.83 -5.53
CA LEU A 144 1.18 6.37 -6.68
C LEU A 144 1.54 4.89 -6.49
N ASN A 145 1.10 4.01 -7.39
CA ASN A 145 1.25 2.57 -7.24
C ASN A 145 2.67 2.07 -7.56
N ALA A 146 3.37 1.64 -6.50
CA ALA A 146 4.71 1.08 -6.56
C ALA A 146 4.71 -0.43 -6.86
N THR A 147 3.56 -1.13 -6.83
CA THR A 147 3.47 -2.57 -7.15
C THR A 147 4.13 -2.88 -8.49
N ALA A 148 5.06 -3.82 -8.48
CA ALA A 148 5.86 -4.20 -9.64
C ALA A 148 6.12 -5.72 -9.66
N GLY A 149 6.63 -6.22 -10.79
CA GLY A 149 6.96 -7.64 -10.95
C GLY A 149 8.23 -8.08 -10.21
N THR A 150 9.08 -7.14 -9.78
CA THR A 150 10.27 -7.42 -8.96
C THR A 150 10.46 -6.34 -7.90
N CYS A 151 11.22 -6.67 -6.86
CA CYS A 151 11.54 -5.72 -5.78
C CYS A 151 12.33 -4.52 -6.31
N GLU A 152 13.26 -4.71 -7.26
CA GLU A 152 14.09 -3.64 -7.83
C GLU A 152 13.21 -2.59 -8.53
N GLU A 153 12.25 -3.03 -9.35
CA GLU A 153 11.32 -2.12 -10.01
C GLU A 153 10.34 -1.46 -9.03
N MET A 154 9.93 -2.15 -7.96
CA MET A 154 9.11 -1.57 -6.89
C MET A 154 9.87 -0.43 -6.19
N MET A 155 11.13 -0.69 -5.80
CA MET A 155 11.97 0.29 -5.12
C MET A 155 12.31 1.48 -6.01
N LYS A 156 12.58 1.26 -7.30
CA LYS A 156 12.81 2.33 -8.28
C LYS A 156 11.62 3.28 -8.41
N ARG A 157 10.39 2.76 -8.32
CA ARG A 157 9.18 3.59 -8.32
C ARG A 157 9.06 4.39 -7.02
N ALA A 158 9.29 3.75 -5.88
CA ALA A 158 9.25 4.41 -4.58
C ALA A 158 10.28 5.55 -4.49
N GLU A 159 11.51 5.33 -4.97
CA GLU A 159 12.55 6.37 -5.03
C GLU A 159 12.13 7.54 -5.91
N TYR A 160 11.57 7.28 -7.09
CA TYR A 160 11.10 8.38 -7.94
C TYR A 160 9.93 9.16 -7.31
N ALA A 161 9.03 8.49 -6.59
CA ALA A 161 7.96 9.18 -5.84
C ALA A 161 8.54 10.09 -4.75
N LYS A 162 9.57 9.63 -4.04
CA LYS A 162 10.31 10.43 -3.06
C LYS A 162 11.03 11.62 -3.73
N GLU A 163 11.70 11.42 -4.86
CA GLU A 163 12.35 12.49 -5.63
C GLU A 163 11.35 13.58 -6.05
N LEU A 164 10.11 13.19 -6.39
CA LEU A 164 9.02 14.12 -6.71
C LEU A 164 8.43 14.83 -5.48
N GLY A 165 8.81 14.44 -4.26
CA GLY A 165 8.35 15.04 -3.01
C GLY A 165 6.89 14.75 -2.64
N VAL A 166 6.26 13.75 -3.26
CA VAL A 166 4.85 13.43 -2.97
C VAL A 166 4.70 12.78 -1.58
N PRO A 167 3.55 12.94 -0.91
CA PRO A 167 3.42 12.49 0.47
C PRO A 167 3.14 10.99 0.64
N ILE A 168 2.70 10.29 -0.41
CA ILE A 168 2.11 8.96 -0.29
C ILE A 168 2.29 8.11 -1.56
N ILE A 169 2.52 6.82 -1.37
CA ILE A 169 2.49 5.79 -2.42
C ILE A 169 1.51 4.66 -2.04
N MET A 170 1.27 3.71 -2.95
CA MET A 170 0.54 2.48 -2.64
C MET A 170 1.23 1.19 -3.06
N HIS A 171 0.81 0.10 -2.44
CA HIS A 171 1.25 -1.26 -2.75
C HIS A 171 0.12 -2.29 -2.58
N ASP A 172 0.08 -3.27 -3.47
CA ASP A 172 -0.86 -4.39 -3.46
C ASP A 172 -0.24 -5.57 -2.71
N TYR A 173 -0.34 -5.56 -1.37
CA TYR A 173 0.52 -6.40 -0.52
C TYR A 173 0.36 -7.91 -0.71
N LEU A 174 -0.81 -8.40 -1.13
CA LEU A 174 -1.03 -9.83 -1.38
C LEU A 174 -0.45 -10.26 -2.72
N THR A 175 -0.77 -9.52 -3.79
CA THR A 175 -0.28 -9.83 -5.14
C THR A 175 1.20 -9.51 -5.34
N GLY A 176 1.73 -8.50 -4.62
CA GLY A 176 3.15 -8.20 -4.56
C GLY A 176 3.90 -9.05 -3.53
N GLY A 177 3.21 -9.56 -2.50
CA GLY A 177 3.74 -10.45 -1.47
C GLY A 177 4.27 -9.74 -0.22
N PHE A 178 4.19 -10.44 0.92
CA PHE A 178 4.59 -9.92 2.23
C PHE A 178 6.07 -9.54 2.32
N THR A 179 6.96 -10.29 1.65
CA THR A 179 8.39 -9.98 1.64
C THR A 179 8.66 -8.63 0.98
N ALA A 180 8.14 -8.39 -0.23
CA ALA A 180 8.25 -7.12 -0.92
C ALA A 180 7.58 -5.98 -0.12
N ASN A 181 6.39 -6.25 0.42
CA ASN A 181 5.66 -5.27 1.23
C ASN A 181 6.44 -4.83 2.48
N THR A 182 7.10 -5.76 3.16
CA THR A 182 7.90 -5.47 4.35
C THR A 182 9.10 -4.59 3.99
N SER A 183 9.80 -4.90 2.90
CA SER A 183 10.88 -4.05 2.38
C SER A 183 10.39 -2.64 2.03
N LEU A 184 9.24 -2.52 1.36
CA LEU A 184 8.68 -1.22 1.02
C LEU A 184 8.23 -0.43 2.26
N ALA A 185 7.70 -1.11 3.29
CA ALA A 185 7.33 -0.48 4.55
C ALA A 185 8.54 0.08 5.31
N TYR A 186 9.68 -0.63 5.31
CA TYR A 186 10.94 -0.10 5.84
C TYR A 186 11.38 1.13 5.05
N TYR A 187 11.41 1.03 3.72
CA TYR A 187 11.77 2.17 2.87
C TYR A 187 10.88 3.40 3.11
N CYS A 188 9.57 3.21 3.25
CA CYS A 188 8.63 4.30 3.50
C CYS A 188 8.84 4.96 4.87
N ARG A 189 9.21 4.19 5.90
CA ARG A 189 9.58 4.72 7.22
C ARG A 189 10.82 5.61 7.10
N ASP A 190 11.87 5.10 6.46
CA ASP A 190 13.17 5.77 6.37
C ASP A 190 13.12 7.04 5.49
N ASN A 191 12.18 7.08 4.54
CA ASN A 191 12.05 8.18 3.59
C ASN A 191 10.81 9.06 3.81
N GLY A 192 10.08 8.84 4.90
CA GLY A 192 8.96 9.69 5.31
C GLY A 192 7.71 9.58 4.43
N LEU A 193 7.61 8.59 3.53
CA LEU A 193 6.46 8.34 2.67
C LEU A 193 5.33 7.64 3.43
N LEU A 194 4.10 8.12 3.28
CA LEU A 194 2.93 7.35 3.68
C LEU A 194 2.74 6.16 2.71
N LEU A 195 2.20 5.05 3.22
CA LEU A 195 2.02 3.82 2.45
C LEU A 195 0.57 3.34 2.53
N HIS A 196 -0.19 3.56 1.47
CA HIS A 196 -1.51 3.00 1.31
C HIS A 196 -1.42 1.53 0.87
N ILE A 197 -2.09 0.64 1.60
CA ILE A 197 -2.11 -0.80 1.27
C ILE A 197 -3.43 -1.16 0.63
N HIS A 198 -3.36 -1.75 -0.57
CA HIS A 198 -4.51 -2.30 -1.25
C HIS A 198 -4.50 -3.83 -1.18
N ARG A 199 -5.68 -4.42 -0.98
CA ARG A 199 -5.86 -5.85 -0.66
C ARG A 199 -6.28 -6.71 -1.85
N ALA A 200 -5.81 -6.40 -3.06
CA ALA A 200 -6.14 -7.20 -4.25
C ALA A 200 -5.90 -8.70 -3.98
N MET A 201 -6.77 -9.59 -4.46
CA MET A 201 -6.73 -11.06 -4.23
C MET A 201 -7.17 -11.55 -2.83
N HIS A 202 -7.74 -10.71 -1.96
CA HIS A 202 -8.14 -11.16 -0.62
C HIS A 202 -9.41 -12.03 -0.54
N ALA A 203 -10.19 -12.13 -1.63
CA ALA A 203 -11.53 -12.71 -1.65
C ALA A 203 -11.56 -14.05 -2.38
#